data_AF-A0A956GEB2-F1
#
_entry.id   AF-A0A956GEB2-F1
#
_cell.length_a   1.000
_cell.length_b   1.000
_cell.length_c   1.000
_cell.angle_alpha   90.00
_cell.angle_beta   90.00
_cell.angle_gamma   90.00
#
_symmetry.space_group_name_H-M   'P 1'
#
loop_
_entity.id
_entity.type
_entity.pdbx_description
1 polymer ?
#
loop_
_entity_poly.entity_id
_entity_poly.type
_entity_poly.pdbx_seq_one_letter_code
_entity_poly.pdbx_strand_id
1 'polypeptide(L)'
;MSTREHSRAAGAITIAFVVSALSWACVPDTSSSSRPAVCQPGATQACLCSAALQGVQRCADDALHWDNCDCSGSQPQQPTQPPTQPPTQPPTQPDPGGTPQTPTVTRVDNISGLPGSVLFENSGATRGVVMLHGSEGGAGVDPDAEPLAKRGFTVLALCWYGCTGRPDKILRIPLETAVDAIKWLKQRVSSGRVGLYGISRGAEFAVLLASKLQATDLATAVAVHAPSDFVVGAFDPLKPNDGIMEYGPYGQFVSAPSWTWQGQDVQPGADGWTTGPRIEIERYPGPLLLSHGTNDQLWSVDRSKHLAAARQGTSLITETKYWQGEDHVVSPANYTAFTDMLATFFGKYIQ
;
A
#
# COMPACT_ATOMS: atom_id res chain seq x y z
N MET A 1 73.75 35.56 -12.56
CA MET A 1 75.10 35.42 -11.98
C MET A 1 75.06 35.79 -10.51
N SER A 2 75.74 35.02 -9.65
CA SER A 2 75.90 35.13 -8.19
C SER A 2 74.70 34.66 -7.34
N THR A 3 74.56 33.37 -6.99
CA THR A 3 75.15 32.61 -5.86
C THR A 3 74.92 33.19 -4.46
N ARG A 4 74.18 32.43 -3.63
CA ARG A 4 74.57 32.08 -2.25
C ARG A 4 73.81 30.83 -1.79
N GLU A 5 74.54 29.71 -1.82
CA GLU A 5 74.29 28.50 -1.05
C GLU A 5 74.49 28.80 0.43
N HIS A 6 73.68 28.23 1.34
CA HIS A 6 74.09 27.87 2.69
C HIS A 6 73.68 26.41 2.95
N SER A 7 74.64 25.64 3.43
CA SER A 7 74.67 24.20 3.54
C SER A 7 74.38 23.76 4.98
N ARG A 8 73.64 22.63 5.10
CA ARG A 8 73.69 21.57 6.12
C ARG A 8 73.58 21.91 7.62
N ALA A 9 72.59 21.26 8.26
CA ALA A 9 72.87 20.33 9.36
C ALA A 9 71.74 19.30 9.48
N ALA A 10 72.06 18.03 9.21
CA ALA A 10 71.21 16.88 9.47
C ALA A 10 71.39 16.47 10.94
N GLY A 11 70.33 16.56 11.73
CA GLY A 11 70.24 15.97 13.07
C GLY A 11 69.41 14.70 13.00
N ALA A 12 70.08 13.54 13.10
CA ALA A 12 69.42 12.25 13.25
C ALA A 12 68.81 12.15 14.66
N ILE A 13 67.49 12.06 14.75
CA ILE A 13 66.78 11.70 15.97
C ILE A 13 66.47 10.21 15.90
N THR A 14 67.22 9.43 16.67
CA THR A 14 66.98 8.01 16.92
C THR A 14 65.73 7.87 17.77
N ILE A 15 64.60 7.51 17.16
CA ILE A 15 63.38 7.12 17.90
C ILE A 15 63.50 5.62 18.18
N ALA A 16 63.70 5.29 19.45
CA ALA A 16 63.67 3.93 19.96
C ALA A 16 62.25 3.35 19.84
N PHE A 17 62.11 2.24 19.11
CA PHE A 17 60.89 1.43 19.12
C PHE A 17 60.76 0.71 20.47
N VAL A 18 59.88 1.19 21.33
CA VAL A 18 59.39 0.41 22.47
C VAL A 18 58.26 -0.46 21.95
N VAL A 19 58.55 -1.75 21.72
CA VAL A 19 57.54 -2.77 21.45
C VAL A 19 56.88 -3.11 22.78
N SER A 20 55.79 -2.42 23.12
CA SER A 20 54.89 -2.85 24.18
C SER A 20 54.04 -4.00 23.68
N ALA A 21 54.41 -5.23 24.07
CA ALA A 21 53.56 -6.39 23.93
C ALA A 21 52.34 -6.24 24.85
N LEU A 22 51.22 -5.75 24.30
CA LEU A 22 49.92 -5.95 24.92
C LEU A 22 49.43 -7.35 24.52
N SER A 23 49.46 -8.26 25.48
CA SER A 23 48.80 -9.55 25.41
C SER A 23 47.29 -9.32 25.27
N TRP A 24 46.75 -9.50 24.08
CA TRP A 24 45.31 -9.68 23.90
C TRP A 24 44.93 -11.06 24.45
N ALA A 25 44.39 -11.08 25.66
CA ALA A 25 43.57 -12.19 26.10
C ALA A 25 42.28 -12.16 25.26
N CYS A 26 42.06 -13.20 24.45
CA CYS A 26 40.76 -13.48 23.87
C CYS A 26 39.73 -13.63 25.00
N VAL A 27 38.88 -12.63 25.17
CA VAL A 27 37.61 -12.80 25.86
C VAL A 27 36.67 -13.45 24.85
N PRO A 28 36.10 -14.64 25.11
CA PRO A 28 35.07 -15.18 24.24
C PRO A 28 33.86 -14.25 24.30
N ASP A 29 33.47 -13.72 23.15
CA ASP A 29 32.25 -12.95 22.98
C ASP A 29 31.06 -13.91 23.12
N THR A 30 30.49 -13.99 24.33
CA THR A 30 29.20 -14.65 24.56
C THR A 30 28.09 -13.62 24.37
N SER A 31 27.93 -13.15 23.14
CA SER A 31 26.71 -12.51 22.70
C SER A 31 26.20 -13.23 21.45
N SER A 32 25.58 -14.38 21.67
CA SER A 32 24.69 -14.94 20.66
C SER A 32 23.57 -13.92 20.42
N SER A 33 23.63 -13.19 19.32
CA SER A 33 22.51 -12.41 18.81
C SER A 33 21.42 -13.40 18.34
N SER A 34 20.68 -13.98 19.28
CA SER A 34 19.52 -14.79 18.98
C SER A 34 18.45 -13.85 18.42
N ARG A 35 18.04 -14.10 17.17
CA ARG A 35 16.85 -13.47 16.60
C ARG A 35 15.67 -13.68 17.57
N PRO A 36 14.84 -12.66 17.82
CA PRO A 36 13.67 -12.84 18.68
C PRO A 36 12.76 -13.93 18.08
N ALA A 37 12.31 -14.85 18.94
CA ALA A 37 11.39 -15.91 18.54
C ALA A 37 10.07 -15.31 18.03
N VAL A 38 9.64 -15.76 16.85
CA VAL A 38 8.39 -15.35 16.19
C VAL A 38 7.19 -16.14 16.75
N CYS A 39 7.43 -17.36 17.22
CA CYS A 39 6.41 -18.24 17.79
C CYS A 39 7.03 -19.22 18.80
N GLN A 40 6.21 -19.92 19.59
CA GLN A 40 6.72 -20.97 20.49
C GLN A 40 6.93 -22.28 19.71
N PRO A 41 8.11 -22.92 19.75
CA PRO A 41 8.38 -24.19 19.08
C PRO A 41 7.27 -25.22 19.28
N GLY A 42 6.69 -25.69 18.17
CA GLY A 42 5.63 -26.68 18.18
C GLY A 42 4.22 -26.16 18.50
N ALA A 43 4.04 -24.86 18.78
CA ALA A 43 2.71 -24.26 18.87
C ALA A 43 1.95 -24.38 17.54
N THR A 44 0.62 -24.34 17.59
CA THR A 44 -0.24 -24.39 16.41
C THR A 44 -1.16 -23.17 16.35
N GLN A 45 -1.48 -22.72 15.14
CA GLN A 45 -2.47 -21.67 14.91
C GLN A 45 -3.27 -21.93 13.62
N ALA A 46 -4.43 -21.27 13.52
CA ALA A 46 -5.23 -21.32 12.31
C ALA A 46 -4.53 -20.58 11.16
N CYS A 47 -4.66 -21.12 9.95
CA CYS A 47 -4.19 -20.52 8.71
C CYS A 47 -5.25 -20.66 7.62
N LEU A 48 -5.13 -19.87 6.55
CA LEU A 48 -6.08 -19.88 5.45
C LEU A 48 -5.56 -20.73 4.30
N CYS A 49 -6.36 -21.69 3.86
CA CYS A 49 -6.14 -22.48 2.66
C CYS A 49 -6.78 -21.75 1.46
N SER A 50 -6.23 -21.96 0.25
CA SER A 50 -6.58 -21.27 -1.01
C SER A 50 -8.06 -21.34 -1.44
N ALA A 51 -8.89 -22.15 -0.77
CA ALA A 51 -10.33 -22.31 -1.02
C ALA A 51 -11.22 -21.76 0.13
N ALA A 52 -10.75 -20.78 0.90
CA ALA A 52 -11.44 -20.23 2.09
C ALA A 52 -11.68 -21.24 3.23
N LEU A 53 -11.00 -22.39 3.19
CA LEU A 53 -10.97 -23.34 4.29
C LEU A 53 -9.92 -22.93 5.32
N GLN A 54 -10.22 -23.12 6.60
CA GLN A 54 -9.24 -22.98 7.67
C GLN A 54 -8.39 -24.26 7.76
N GLY A 55 -7.07 -24.11 7.83
CA GLY A 55 -6.10 -25.17 8.13
C GLY A 55 -5.35 -24.86 9.43
N VAL A 56 -4.39 -25.73 9.79
CA VAL A 56 -3.54 -25.54 10.97
C VAL A 56 -2.08 -25.50 10.53
N GLN A 57 -1.34 -24.49 10.98
CA GLN A 57 0.12 -24.42 10.80
C GLN A 57 0.82 -24.53 12.14
N ARG A 58 2.02 -25.12 12.12
CA ARG A 58 2.84 -25.37 13.30
C ARG A 58 4.06 -24.45 13.31
N CYS A 59 4.46 -23.98 14.48
CA CYS A 59 5.70 -23.23 14.64
C CYS A 59 6.88 -24.18 14.51
N ALA A 60 7.86 -23.83 13.66
CA ALA A 60 9.07 -24.60 13.48
C ALA A 60 9.85 -24.72 14.79
N ASP A 61 10.63 -25.80 14.93
CA ASP A 61 11.39 -26.07 16.16
C ASP A 61 12.45 -24.99 16.47
N ASP A 62 12.85 -24.22 15.45
CA ASP A 62 13.78 -23.09 15.57
C ASP A 62 13.12 -21.80 16.13
N ALA A 63 11.79 -21.79 16.30
CA ALA A 63 11.01 -20.64 16.76
C ALA A 63 11.00 -19.42 15.82
N LEU A 64 11.55 -19.53 14.61
CA LEU A 64 11.77 -18.37 13.72
C LEU A 64 10.66 -18.17 12.69
N HIS A 65 9.81 -19.18 12.46
CA HIS A 65 8.75 -19.13 11.46
C HIS A 65 7.65 -20.16 11.71
N TRP A 66 6.51 -19.97 11.05
CA TRP A 66 5.44 -20.96 10.95
C TRP A 66 5.63 -21.80 9.68
N ASP A 67 5.45 -23.12 9.80
CA ASP A 67 5.47 -24.05 8.68
C ASP A 67 4.27 -23.82 7.73
N ASN A 68 4.32 -24.43 6.56
CA ASN A 68 3.21 -24.39 5.61
C ASN A 68 1.89 -24.89 6.24
N CYS A 69 0.79 -24.24 5.89
CA CYS A 69 -0.55 -24.58 6.35
C CYS A 69 -0.92 -26.03 5.98
N ASP A 70 -1.20 -26.88 6.99
CA ASP A 70 -1.76 -28.21 6.77
C ASP A 70 -3.29 -28.12 6.61
N CYS A 71 -3.74 -28.49 5.42
CA CYS A 71 -5.14 -28.43 5.01
C CYS A 71 -5.82 -29.82 4.95
N SER A 72 -5.19 -30.87 5.50
CA SER A 72 -5.64 -32.27 5.34
C SER A 72 -6.83 -32.69 6.23
N GLY A 73 -7.27 -31.85 7.18
CA GLY A 73 -8.28 -32.20 8.20
C GLY A 73 -9.72 -31.74 7.96
N SER A 74 -10.05 -31.04 6.87
CA SER A 74 -11.31 -30.30 6.76
C SER A 74 -12.37 -31.06 5.95
N GLN A 75 -13.32 -31.73 6.63
CA GLN A 75 -14.59 -32.17 6.02
C GLN A 75 -15.59 -31.00 5.97
N PRO A 76 -16.39 -30.83 4.90
CA PRO A 76 -17.44 -29.82 4.85
C PRO A 76 -18.54 -30.16 5.87
N GLN A 77 -18.74 -29.31 6.88
CA GLN A 77 -19.93 -29.39 7.73
C GLN A 77 -21.15 -28.90 6.95
N GLN A 78 -22.02 -29.83 6.60
CA GLN A 78 -23.37 -29.58 6.13
C GLN A 78 -24.25 -29.15 7.33
N PRO A 79 -25.02 -28.05 7.26
CA PRO A 79 -25.95 -27.71 8.33
C PRO A 79 -27.08 -28.75 8.41
N THR A 80 -27.18 -29.46 9.52
CA THR A 80 -28.33 -30.31 9.84
C THR A 80 -29.52 -29.43 10.27
N GLN A 81 -30.60 -29.45 9.49
CA GLN A 81 -31.88 -28.82 9.85
C GLN A 81 -32.58 -29.62 10.98
N PRO A 82 -33.15 -28.96 12.00
CA PRO A 82 -34.14 -29.57 12.88
C PRO A 82 -35.51 -29.70 12.19
N PRO A 83 -36.36 -30.66 12.61
CA PRO A 83 -37.58 -31.02 11.89
C PRO A 83 -38.67 -29.95 11.96
N THR A 84 -39.33 -29.76 10.82
CA THR A 84 -40.50 -28.91 10.55
C THR A 84 -41.73 -29.26 11.39
N GLN A 85 -42.40 -28.26 11.96
CA GLN A 85 -43.82 -28.32 12.34
C GLN A 85 -44.69 -27.51 11.36
N PRO A 86 -45.96 -27.89 11.12
CA PRO A 86 -46.83 -27.24 10.13
C PRO A 86 -47.33 -25.85 10.61
N PRO A 87 -47.70 -24.94 9.70
CA PRO A 87 -47.99 -23.56 10.04
C PRO A 87 -49.42 -23.37 10.58
N THR A 88 -49.55 -22.65 11.68
CA THR A 88 -50.80 -21.98 12.09
C THR A 88 -50.71 -20.50 11.71
N GLN A 89 -51.60 -20.04 10.83
CA GLN A 89 -51.72 -18.64 10.44
C GLN A 89 -52.44 -17.82 11.52
N PRO A 90 -51.93 -16.62 11.88
CA PRO A 90 -52.75 -15.54 12.45
C PRO A 90 -53.18 -14.53 11.36
N PRO A 91 -54.23 -13.74 11.62
CA PRO A 91 -54.94 -12.99 10.59
C PRO A 91 -54.18 -11.76 10.08
N THR A 92 -54.39 -11.47 8.80
CA THR A 92 -53.85 -10.36 8.01
C THR A 92 -54.30 -8.99 8.51
N GLN A 93 -53.33 -8.10 8.78
CA GLN A 93 -53.52 -6.65 8.70
C GLN A 93 -52.71 -6.10 7.50
N PRO A 94 -53.22 -5.08 6.77
CA PRO A 94 -52.51 -4.46 5.67
C PRO A 94 -51.49 -3.45 6.22
N ASP A 95 -50.20 -3.63 5.90
CA ASP A 95 -49.13 -2.73 6.33
C ASP A 95 -48.84 -1.66 5.25
N PRO A 96 -48.97 -0.35 5.55
CA PRO A 96 -48.58 0.73 4.67
C PRO A 96 -47.17 1.22 5.06
N GLY A 97 -46.13 0.63 4.49
CA GLY A 97 -44.77 1.07 4.78
C GLY A 97 -43.70 0.23 4.10
N GLY A 98 -43.22 0.67 2.94
CA GLY A 98 -42.05 0.07 2.31
C GLY A 98 -40.85 0.16 3.26
N THR A 99 -40.30 -1.00 3.64
CA THR A 99 -39.04 -1.10 4.37
C THR A 99 -37.93 -0.45 3.53
N PRO A 100 -37.07 0.42 4.08
CA PRO A 100 -35.89 0.89 3.36
C PRO A 100 -35.07 -0.34 2.94
N GLN A 101 -34.99 -0.61 1.64
CA GLN A 101 -34.15 -1.71 1.15
C GLN A 101 -32.70 -1.38 1.51
N THR A 102 -32.07 -2.25 2.30
CA THR A 102 -30.63 -2.18 2.53
C THR A 102 -29.94 -2.12 1.17
N PRO A 103 -29.07 -1.12 0.91
CA PRO A 103 -28.40 -1.01 -0.39
C PRO A 103 -27.67 -2.32 -0.69
N THR A 104 -28.09 -2.98 -1.77
CA THR A 104 -27.49 -4.23 -2.21
C THR A 104 -26.22 -3.90 -2.99
N VAL A 105 -25.07 -4.24 -2.44
CA VAL A 105 -23.78 -4.16 -3.16
C VAL A 105 -23.62 -5.42 -3.99
N THR A 106 -23.42 -5.26 -5.30
CA THR A 106 -23.16 -6.37 -6.23
C THR A 106 -21.72 -6.34 -6.70
N ARG A 107 -21.06 -7.51 -6.66
CA ARG A 107 -19.72 -7.69 -7.21
C ARG A 107 -19.83 -7.99 -8.71
N VAL A 108 -19.11 -7.22 -9.52
CA VAL A 108 -19.05 -7.37 -10.97
C VAL A 108 -17.59 -7.54 -11.40
N ASP A 109 -17.30 -8.70 -11.98
CA ASP A 109 -16.00 -9.08 -12.53
C ASP A 109 -15.96 -8.91 -14.05
N ASN A 110 -14.79 -9.18 -14.66
CA ASN A 110 -14.60 -9.23 -16.11
C ASN A 110 -15.08 -7.95 -16.82
N ILE A 111 -14.79 -6.80 -16.21
CA ILE A 111 -15.17 -5.50 -16.72
C ILE A 111 -14.46 -5.24 -18.05
N SER A 112 -15.24 -5.01 -19.11
CA SER A 112 -14.70 -4.70 -20.44
C SER A 112 -13.78 -3.47 -20.38
N GLY A 113 -12.57 -3.61 -20.92
CA GLY A 113 -11.54 -2.57 -20.91
C GLY A 113 -10.75 -2.44 -19.59
N LEU A 114 -11.12 -3.17 -18.54
CA LEU A 114 -10.45 -3.13 -17.23
C LEU A 114 -10.13 -4.56 -16.74
N PRO A 115 -9.23 -5.29 -17.43
CA PRO A 115 -8.92 -6.68 -17.11
C PRO A 115 -8.44 -6.82 -15.66
N GLY A 116 -8.90 -7.90 -15.01
CA GLY A 116 -8.60 -8.22 -13.62
C GLY A 116 -9.27 -7.32 -12.58
N SER A 117 -9.90 -6.21 -12.98
CA SER A 117 -10.53 -5.26 -12.05
C SER A 117 -11.92 -5.73 -11.60
N VAL A 118 -12.33 -5.29 -10.41
CA VAL A 118 -13.60 -5.68 -9.78
C VAL A 118 -14.38 -4.43 -9.41
N LEU A 119 -15.67 -4.41 -9.74
CA LEU A 119 -16.59 -3.34 -9.37
C LEU A 119 -17.51 -3.84 -8.26
N PHE A 120 -17.59 -3.07 -7.18
CA PHE A 120 -18.60 -3.22 -6.13
C PHE A 120 -19.66 -2.15 -6.38
N GLU A 121 -20.69 -2.54 -7.13
CA GLU A 121 -21.76 -1.65 -7.56
C GLU A 121 -22.81 -1.53 -6.46
N ASN A 122 -23.02 -0.31 -5.97
CA ASN A 122 -24.11 0.01 -5.06
C ASN A 122 -25.19 0.76 -5.86
N SER A 123 -26.35 0.12 -6.05
CA SER A 123 -27.44 0.68 -6.87
C SER A 123 -28.03 1.99 -6.34
N GLY A 124 -27.83 2.30 -5.05
CA GLY A 124 -28.23 3.56 -4.43
C GLY A 124 -27.13 4.63 -4.42
N ALA A 125 -25.89 4.28 -4.80
CA ALA A 125 -24.78 5.22 -4.81
C ALA A 125 -24.79 6.08 -6.07
N THR A 126 -24.74 7.40 -5.88
CA THR A 126 -24.64 8.35 -7.00
C THR A 126 -23.19 8.68 -7.36
N ARG A 127 -22.21 8.22 -6.57
CA ARG A 127 -20.81 8.64 -6.61
C ARG A 127 -19.86 7.44 -6.58
N GLY A 128 -18.67 7.62 -7.13
CA GLY A 128 -17.71 6.53 -7.29
C GLY A 128 -16.38 6.74 -6.58
N VAL A 129 -15.67 5.65 -6.28
CA VAL A 129 -14.27 5.66 -5.86
C VAL A 129 -13.48 4.65 -6.69
N VAL A 130 -12.37 5.08 -7.29
CA VAL A 130 -11.37 4.17 -7.84
C VAL A 130 -10.35 3.86 -6.75
N MET A 131 -10.03 2.60 -6.54
CA MET A 131 -9.07 2.16 -5.53
C MET A 131 -7.86 1.49 -6.17
N LEU A 132 -6.67 1.86 -5.68
CA LEU A 132 -5.37 1.37 -6.12
C LEU A 132 -4.74 0.54 -5.00
N HIS A 133 -4.61 -0.77 -5.24
CA HIS A 133 -3.91 -1.70 -4.35
C HIS A 133 -2.40 -1.39 -4.25
N GLY A 134 -1.72 -1.98 -3.29
CA GLY A 134 -0.28 -1.85 -3.03
C GLY A 134 0.58 -2.81 -3.86
N SER A 135 1.79 -3.12 -3.33
CA SER A 135 2.79 -3.99 -3.97
C SER A 135 2.46 -5.50 -3.95
N GLU A 136 1.36 -5.89 -3.31
CA GLU A 136 0.83 -7.25 -3.34
C GLU A 136 0.30 -7.65 -4.72
N GLY A 137 -0.11 -6.67 -5.55
CA GLY A 137 -0.70 -6.95 -6.86
C GLY A 137 -2.12 -7.54 -6.77
N GLY A 138 -2.82 -7.57 -7.90
CA GLY A 138 -4.16 -8.16 -7.93
C GLY A 138 -5.27 -7.19 -7.55
N ALA A 139 -6.46 -7.29 -8.17
CA ALA A 139 -7.64 -6.51 -7.75
C ALA A 139 -8.78 -7.33 -7.12
N GLY A 140 -8.48 -8.56 -6.69
CA GLY A 140 -9.27 -9.26 -5.68
C GLY A 140 -8.34 -9.52 -4.51
N VAL A 141 -8.41 -8.85 -3.36
CA VAL A 141 -9.53 -8.18 -2.70
C VAL A 141 -8.89 -7.09 -1.86
N ASP A 142 -8.96 -5.81 -2.28
CA ASP A 142 -8.71 -4.74 -1.31
C ASP A 142 -9.84 -4.88 -0.27
N PRO A 143 -9.52 -5.20 1.01
CA PRO A 143 -10.55 -5.50 1.98
C PRO A 143 -11.43 -4.28 2.30
N ASP A 144 -11.06 -3.07 1.82
CA ASP A 144 -11.87 -1.87 1.93
C ASP A 144 -12.92 -1.70 0.83
N ALA A 145 -12.86 -2.45 -0.28
CA ALA A 145 -13.69 -2.17 -1.47
C ALA A 145 -15.19 -2.35 -1.22
N GLU A 146 -15.57 -3.54 -0.78
CA GLU A 146 -16.95 -3.86 -0.46
C GLU A 146 -17.43 -3.09 0.79
N PRO A 147 -16.65 -2.98 1.88
CA PRO A 147 -17.03 -2.15 3.01
C PRO A 147 -17.26 -0.67 2.66
N LEU A 148 -16.45 -0.09 1.78
CA LEU A 148 -16.66 1.28 1.31
C LEU A 148 -17.89 1.38 0.41
N ALA A 149 -18.13 0.38 -0.45
CA ALA A 149 -19.34 0.34 -1.27
C ALA A 149 -20.61 0.29 -0.43
N LYS A 150 -20.61 -0.48 0.68
CA LYS A 150 -21.69 -0.52 1.67
C LYS A 150 -21.96 0.82 2.36
N ARG A 151 -21.02 1.78 2.27
CA ARG A 151 -21.14 3.15 2.80
C ARG A 151 -21.60 4.19 1.77
N GLY A 152 -22.20 3.74 0.67
CA GLY A 152 -22.89 4.61 -0.28
C GLY A 152 -22.05 5.05 -1.48
N PHE A 153 -21.04 4.27 -1.85
CA PHE A 153 -20.22 4.48 -3.03
C PHE A 153 -20.31 3.31 -3.99
N THR A 154 -20.13 3.56 -5.28
CA THR A 154 -19.76 2.51 -6.24
C THR A 154 -18.24 2.46 -6.32
N VAL A 155 -17.64 1.31 -6.02
CA VAL A 155 -16.19 1.21 -5.83
C VAL A 155 -15.58 0.35 -6.92
N LEU A 156 -14.64 0.89 -7.68
CA LEU A 156 -13.83 0.16 -8.65
C LEU A 156 -12.48 -0.17 -8.02
N ALA A 157 -12.29 -1.43 -7.62
CA ALA A 157 -10.97 -1.97 -7.31
C ALA A 157 -10.21 -2.19 -8.62
N LEU A 158 -9.33 -1.26 -8.96
CA LEU A 158 -8.61 -1.28 -10.23
C LEU A 158 -7.43 -2.24 -10.15
N CYS A 159 -7.37 -3.21 -11.06
CA CYS A 159 -6.13 -3.93 -11.29
C CYS A 159 -5.24 -3.13 -12.21
N TRP A 160 -4.15 -2.58 -11.67
CA TRP A 160 -3.17 -1.85 -12.46
C TRP A 160 -1.92 -2.68 -12.76
N TYR A 161 -1.62 -3.72 -11.97
CA TYR A 161 -0.63 -4.77 -12.26
C TYR A 161 -0.92 -6.04 -11.44
N GLY A 162 -0.24 -7.15 -11.76
CA GLY A 162 -0.31 -8.39 -10.98
C GLY A 162 -1.60 -9.18 -11.19
N CYS A 163 -2.39 -8.87 -12.22
CA CYS A 163 -3.55 -9.68 -12.65
C CYS A 163 -3.37 -10.22 -14.06
N THR A 164 -4.18 -11.22 -14.40
CA THR A 164 -4.38 -11.69 -15.77
C THR A 164 -4.68 -10.52 -16.70
N GLY A 165 -3.89 -10.39 -17.78
CA GLY A 165 -4.02 -9.32 -18.77
C GLY A 165 -3.41 -7.99 -18.36
N ARG A 166 -2.64 -7.94 -17.26
CA ARG A 166 -1.86 -6.78 -16.81
C ARG A 166 -0.37 -7.13 -16.70
N PRO A 167 0.52 -6.13 -16.61
CA PRO A 167 1.93 -6.36 -16.31
C PRO A 167 2.11 -7.17 -15.01
N ASP A 168 3.17 -7.98 -14.95
CA ASP A 168 3.49 -8.85 -13.81
C ASP A 168 4.42 -8.18 -12.79
N LYS A 169 5.00 -7.02 -13.13
CA LYS A 169 5.92 -6.24 -12.29
C LYS A 169 5.49 -4.78 -12.25
N ILE A 170 5.91 -4.07 -11.21
CA ILE A 170 5.83 -2.61 -11.18
C ILE A 170 7.04 -2.08 -11.95
N LEU A 171 6.91 -2.00 -13.28
CA LEU A 171 7.96 -1.54 -14.17
C LEU A 171 7.32 -0.75 -15.31
N ARG A 172 7.60 0.55 -15.37
CA ARG A 172 7.07 1.49 -16.37
C ARG A 172 5.55 1.48 -16.53
N ILE A 173 4.82 1.26 -15.44
CA ILE A 173 3.37 1.27 -15.43
C ILE A 173 2.86 2.68 -15.80
N PRO A 174 2.01 2.82 -16.84
CA PRO A 174 1.43 4.13 -17.19
C PRO A 174 0.46 4.60 -16.11
N LEU A 175 0.69 5.81 -15.58
CA LEU A 175 -0.24 6.42 -14.62
C LEU A 175 -1.62 6.67 -15.25
N GLU A 176 -1.68 6.78 -16.58
CA GLU A 176 -2.89 6.88 -17.38
C GLU A 176 -3.87 5.71 -17.15
N THR A 177 -3.38 4.55 -16.69
CA THR A 177 -4.24 3.40 -16.33
C THR A 177 -5.31 3.81 -15.31
N ALA A 178 -4.96 4.64 -14.32
CA ALA A 178 -5.92 5.14 -13.35
C ALA A 178 -6.79 6.27 -13.92
N VAL A 179 -6.27 7.08 -14.85
CA VAL A 179 -7.07 8.10 -15.57
C VAL A 179 -8.20 7.44 -16.35
N ASP A 180 -7.91 6.35 -17.07
CA ASP A 180 -8.90 5.62 -17.85
C ASP A 180 -9.95 4.96 -16.95
N ALA A 181 -9.51 4.38 -15.82
CA ALA A 181 -10.42 3.83 -14.81
C ALA A 181 -11.35 4.89 -14.19
N ILE A 182 -10.83 6.08 -13.89
CA ILE A 182 -11.61 7.21 -13.39
C ILE A 182 -12.65 7.64 -14.43
N LYS A 183 -12.24 7.84 -15.69
CA LYS A 183 -13.16 8.22 -16.77
C LYS A 183 -14.26 7.17 -16.97
N TRP A 184 -13.88 5.90 -16.94
CA TRP A 184 -14.82 4.79 -17.03
C TRP A 184 -15.84 4.82 -15.88
N LEU A 185 -15.38 4.99 -14.64
CA LEU A 185 -16.27 5.03 -13.48
C LEU A 185 -17.18 6.26 -13.48
N LYS A 186 -16.69 7.41 -13.94
CA LYS A 186 -17.50 8.64 -14.09
C LYS A 186 -18.71 8.45 -15.01
N GLN A 187 -18.62 7.57 -16.00
CA GLN A 187 -19.75 7.25 -16.89
C GLN A 187 -20.77 6.31 -16.24
N ARG A 188 -20.39 5.64 -15.15
CA ARG A 188 -21.20 4.61 -14.48
C ARG A 188 -21.98 5.15 -13.28
N VAL A 189 -21.51 6.23 -12.66
CA VAL A 189 -22.15 6.86 -11.49
C VAL A 189 -22.91 8.12 -11.90
N SER A 190 -24.13 8.29 -11.40
CA SER A 190 -25.06 9.33 -11.89
C SER A 190 -24.62 10.77 -11.64
N SER A 191 -23.81 11.02 -10.60
CA SER A 191 -23.24 12.36 -10.37
C SER A 191 -22.05 12.70 -11.27
N GLY A 192 -21.43 11.68 -11.90
CA GLY A 192 -20.12 11.83 -12.56
C GLY A 192 -18.98 12.21 -11.60
N ARG A 193 -19.18 12.14 -10.28
CA ARG A 193 -18.16 12.44 -9.26
C ARG A 193 -17.43 11.18 -8.84
N VAL A 194 -16.10 11.24 -8.92
CA VAL A 194 -15.22 10.13 -8.57
C VAL A 194 -14.09 10.62 -7.67
N GLY A 195 -13.86 9.87 -6.59
CA GLY A 195 -12.66 9.97 -5.75
C GLY A 195 -11.60 8.94 -6.15
N LEU A 196 -10.36 9.19 -5.74
CA LEU A 196 -9.26 8.24 -5.89
C LEU A 196 -8.73 7.86 -4.50
N TYR A 197 -8.62 6.56 -4.25
CA TYR A 197 -8.00 6.00 -3.07
C TYR A 197 -6.83 5.10 -3.45
N GLY A 198 -5.78 5.07 -2.62
CA GLY A 198 -4.72 4.08 -2.77
C GLY A 198 -4.00 3.79 -1.46
N ILE A 199 -3.41 2.60 -1.38
CA ILE A 199 -2.58 2.13 -0.26
C ILE A 199 -1.16 1.78 -0.74
N SER A 200 -0.12 2.09 0.05
CA SER A 200 1.27 1.71 -0.25
C SER A 200 1.74 2.17 -1.65
N ARG A 201 2.18 1.26 -2.55
CA ARG A 201 2.49 1.60 -3.95
C ARG A 201 1.30 2.24 -4.69
N GLY A 202 0.07 1.85 -4.39
CA GLY A 202 -1.14 2.49 -4.90
C GLY A 202 -1.36 3.88 -4.33
N ALA A 203 -0.94 4.12 -3.08
CA ALA A 203 -0.93 5.45 -2.47
C ALA A 203 0.10 6.37 -3.14
N GLU A 204 1.32 5.88 -3.37
CA GLU A 204 2.35 6.58 -4.17
C GLU A 204 1.81 6.93 -5.56
N PHE A 205 1.21 5.96 -6.27
CA PHE A 205 0.56 6.17 -7.56
C PHE A 205 -0.46 7.32 -7.46
N ALA A 206 -1.39 7.25 -6.50
CA ALA A 206 -2.45 8.24 -6.35
C ALA A 206 -1.93 9.66 -6.13
N VAL A 207 -0.96 9.87 -5.22
CA VAL A 207 -0.39 11.21 -4.98
C VAL A 207 0.46 11.69 -6.16
N LEU A 208 1.18 10.78 -6.83
CA LEU A 208 1.97 11.11 -8.01
C LEU A 208 1.06 11.55 -9.16
N LEU A 209 0.02 10.77 -9.48
CA LEU A 209 -0.96 11.12 -10.51
C LEU A 209 -1.62 12.46 -10.20
N ALA A 210 -2.08 12.67 -8.97
CA ALA A 210 -2.71 13.93 -8.55
C ALA A 210 -1.77 15.13 -8.77
N SER A 211 -0.48 15.00 -8.43
CA SER A 211 0.53 16.04 -8.65
C SER A 211 0.77 16.34 -10.13
N LYS A 212 0.67 15.34 -11.01
CA LYS A 212 0.85 15.50 -12.46
C LYS A 212 -0.38 16.10 -13.13
N LEU A 213 -1.58 15.74 -12.68
CA LEU A 213 -2.83 16.26 -13.21
C LEU A 213 -3.04 17.76 -12.92
N GLN A 214 -2.65 18.21 -11.72
CA GLN A 214 -2.79 19.61 -11.28
C GLN A 214 -4.22 20.17 -11.39
N ALA A 215 -5.22 19.28 -11.37
CA ALA A 215 -6.63 19.60 -11.57
C ALA A 215 -7.52 18.59 -10.84
N THR A 216 -8.78 18.95 -10.60
CA THR A 216 -9.78 18.11 -9.92
C THR A 216 -10.80 17.46 -10.87
N ASP A 217 -10.69 17.73 -12.17
CA ASP A 217 -11.65 17.26 -13.18
C ASP A 217 -11.72 15.73 -13.29
N LEU A 218 -10.62 15.04 -12.97
CA LEU A 218 -10.57 13.58 -12.96
C LEU A 218 -10.86 13.02 -11.57
N ALA A 219 -10.01 13.32 -10.58
CA ALA A 219 -10.22 12.93 -9.19
C ALA A 219 -10.66 14.16 -8.38
N THR A 220 -11.92 14.17 -7.94
CA THR A 220 -12.48 15.31 -7.19
C THR A 220 -11.92 15.37 -5.76
N ALA A 221 -11.58 14.22 -5.18
CA ALA A 221 -10.88 14.10 -3.90
C ALA A 221 -9.92 12.91 -3.95
N VAL A 222 -8.79 13.02 -3.24
CA VAL A 222 -7.77 11.97 -3.16
C VAL A 222 -7.60 11.58 -1.69
N ALA A 223 -7.66 10.28 -1.39
CA ALA A 223 -7.31 9.74 -0.08
C ALA A 223 -6.20 8.72 -0.25
N VAL A 224 -5.24 8.67 0.67
CA VAL A 224 -4.16 7.68 0.62
C VAL A 224 -3.81 7.14 1.99
N HIS A 225 -3.42 5.87 2.05
CA HIS A 225 -2.88 5.24 3.25
C HIS A 225 -1.44 4.76 3.03
N ALA A 226 -0.57 5.07 3.98
CA ALA A 226 0.86 4.77 3.92
C ALA A 226 1.51 5.15 2.57
N PRO A 227 1.42 6.43 2.14
CA PRO A 227 2.01 6.88 0.88
C PRO A 227 3.54 6.99 0.95
N SER A 228 4.15 7.00 -0.23
CA SER A 228 5.50 7.53 -0.40
C SER A 228 5.46 9.04 -0.70
N ASP A 229 6.41 9.79 -0.17
CA ASP A 229 6.64 11.21 -0.47
C ASP A 229 7.58 11.44 -1.66
N PHE A 230 8.19 10.37 -2.19
CA PHE A 230 9.06 10.38 -3.36
C PHE A 230 8.75 9.23 -4.31
N VAL A 231 9.26 9.34 -5.54
CA VAL A 231 9.12 8.28 -6.56
C VAL A 231 10.03 7.10 -6.22
N VAL A 232 9.42 5.93 -5.99
CA VAL A 232 10.09 4.66 -5.68
C VAL A 232 10.36 3.88 -6.97
N GLY A 233 11.48 3.18 -7.01
CA GLY A 233 11.95 2.36 -8.11
C GLY A 233 11.11 1.10 -8.34
N ALA A 234 11.33 0.53 -9.51
CA ALA A 234 10.59 -0.61 -10.02
C ALA A 234 10.75 -1.84 -9.11
N PHE A 235 9.70 -2.66 -9.07
CA PHE A 235 9.54 -3.75 -8.11
C PHE A 235 9.11 -5.04 -8.81
N ASP A 236 9.80 -6.14 -8.46
CA ASP A 236 9.45 -7.49 -8.88
C ASP A 236 8.92 -8.27 -7.66
N PRO A 237 7.63 -8.64 -7.62
CA PRO A 237 7.07 -9.39 -6.49
C PRO A 237 7.73 -10.77 -6.30
N LEU A 238 8.37 -11.33 -7.33
CA LEU A 238 9.10 -12.60 -7.22
C LEU A 238 10.50 -12.41 -6.64
N LYS A 239 11.01 -11.18 -6.57
CA LYS A 239 12.31 -10.82 -6.01
C LYS A 239 12.17 -9.55 -5.17
N PRO A 240 11.37 -9.56 -4.08
CA PRO A 240 10.96 -8.35 -3.40
C PRO A 240 12.11 -7.59 -2.70
N ASN A 241 13.22 -8.27 -2.45
CA ASN A 241 14.43 -7.69 -1.88
C ASN A 241 15.39 -7.12 -2.94
N ASP A 242 15.14 -7.41 -4.22
CA ASP A 242 15.96 -6.97 -5.34
C ASP A 242 15.18 -5.95 -6.15
N GLY A 243 15.60 -4.69 -6.08
CA GLY A 243 15.07 -3.65 -6.98
C GLY A 243 15.33 -4.04 -8.43
N ILE A 244 14.42 -3.68 -9.34
CA ILE A 244 14.70 -3.83 -10.76
C ILE A 244 15.66 -2.71 -11.15
N MET A 245 16.84 -3.07 -11.64
CA MET A 245 17.91 -2.14 -11.98
C MET A 245 18.18 -2.16 -13.49
N GLU A 246 18.64 -1.03 -14.04
CA GLU A 246 18.99 -0.87 -15.44
C GLU A 246 20.17 0.10 -15.65
N TYR A 247 20.71 0.13 -16.86
CA TYR A 247 21.73 1.11 -17.23
C TYR A 247 21.09 2.45 -17.61
N GLY A 248 21.45 3.49 -16.86
CA GLY A 248 21.05 4.86 -17.13
C GLY A 248 21.77 5.45 -18.35
N PRO A 249 21.38 6.66 -18.78
CA PRO A 249 21.87 7.29 -20.01
C PRO A 249 23.38 7.60 -20.01
N TYR A 250 24.04 7.59 -18.86
CA TYR A 250 25.48 7.79 -18.71
C TYR A 250 26.22 6.50 -18.29
N GLY A 251 25.59 5.32 -18.45
CA GLY A 251 26.18 4.02 -18.14
C GLY A 251 26.18 3.64 -16.66
N GLN A 252 25.58 4.45 -15.79
CA GLN A 252 25.39 4.15 -14.38
C GLN A 252 24.34 3.06 -14.17
N PHE A 253 24.51 2.22 -13.14
CA PHE A 253 23.48 1.26 -12.75
C PHE A 253 22.50 1.94 -11.78
N VAL A 254 21.24 2.09 -12.20
CA VAL A 254 20.20 2.83 -11.48
C VAL A 254 18.93 2.00 -11.37
N SER A 255 18.07 2.36 -10.42
CA SER A 255 16.76 1.74 -10.32
C SER A 255 15.90 2.08 -11.52
N ALA A 256 15.29 1.05 -12.09
CA ALA A 256 14.40 1.20 -13.22
C ALA A 256 13.12 1.97 -12.79
N PRO A 257 12.52 2.76 -13.69
CA PRO A 257 11.30 3.50 -13.41
C PRO A 257 10.10 2.60 -13.15
N SER A 258 9.41 2.84 -12.03
CA SER A 258 8.12 2.21 -11.73
C SER A 258 7.02 2.71 -12.65
N TRP A 259 7.05 4.00 -12.97
CA TRP A 259 5.94 4.72 -13.55
C TRP A 259 6.33 5.40 -14.86
N THR A 260 5.38 5.50 -15.77
CA THR A 260 5.46 6.40 -16.92
C THR A 260 4.34 7.43 -16.87
N TRP A 261 4.60 8.61 -17.41
CA TRP A 261 3.62 9.67 -17.60
C TRP A 261 3.83 10.30 -18.98
N GLN A 262 2.78 10.34 -19.79
CA GLN A 262 2.78 10.85 -21.16
C GLN A 262 3.85 10.19 -22.02
N GLY A 263 4.04 8.88 -21.83
CA GLY A 263 5.04 8.07 -22.52
C GLY A 263 6.49 8.33 -22.09
N GLN A 264 6.71 9.11 -21.02
CA GLN A 264 8.05 9.37 -20.47
C GLN A 264 8.22 8.66 -19.12
N ASP A 265 9.42 8.15 -18.88
CA ASP A 265 9.79 7.54 -17.59
C ASP A 265 9.75 8.58 -16.47
N VAL A 266 9.03 8.27 -15.38
CA VAL A 266 9.12 9.04 -14.13
C VAL A 266 10.28 8.49 -13.32
N GLN A 267 11.39 9.20 -13.34
CA GLN A 267 12.64 8.74 -12.74
C GLN A 267 12.51 8.58 -11.22
N PRO A 268 12.86 7.41 -10.66
CA PRO A 268 13.05 7.26 -9.21
C PRO A 268 14.38 7.90 -8.79
N GLY A 269 14.69 7.91 -7.50
CA GLY A 269 16.04 8.27 -7.08
C GLY A 269 17.04 7.15 -7.33
N ALA A 270 18.32 7.48 -7.12
CA ALA A 270 19.44 6.60 -7.46
C ALA A 270 19.42 5.26 -6.71
N ASP A 271 18.91 5.24 -5.47
CA ASP A 271 18.78 4.01 -4.67
C ASP A 271 17.45 3.26 -4.89
N GLY A 272 16.46 3.89 -5.54
CA GLY A 272 15.15 3.30 -5.86
C GLY A 272 14.23 2.97 -4.70
N TRP A 273 14.61 3.21 -3.44
CA TRP A 273 13.87 2.70 -2.29
C TRP A 273 13.70 3.72 -1.17
N THR A 274 14.74 4.50 -0.93
CA THR A 274 14.86 5.36 0.25
C THR A 274 14.93 6.84 -0.08
N THR A 275 15.37 7.20 -1.29
CA THR A 275 15.38 8.58 -1.75
C THR A 275 15.00 8.66 -3.22
N GLY A 276 14.20 9.66 -3.59
CA GLY A 276 13.79 9.92 -4.96
C GLY A 276 13.30 11.35 -5.15
N PRO A 277 13.01 11.77 -6.39
CA PRO A 277 12.36 13.05 -6.63
C PRO A 277 11.08 13.14 -5.78
N ARG A 278 10.98 14.21 -4.98
CA ARG A 278 9.81 14.45 -4.15
C ARG A 278 8.56 14.55 -5.03
N ILE A 279 7.48 13.96 -4.57
CA ILE A 279 6.15 14.14 -5.16
C ILE A 279 5.62 15.51 -4.73
N GLU A 280 5.43 16.40 -5.70
CA GLU A 280 4.97 17.79 -5.50
C GLU A 280 3.43 17.83 -5.29
N ILE A 281 2.94 17.16 -4.24
CA ILE A 281 1.51 16.99 -3.97
C ILE A 281 0.76 18.32 -3.74
N GLU A 282 1.47 19.39 -3.40
CA GLU A 282 0.91 20.74 -3.30
C GLU A 282 0.46 21.32 -4.64
N ARG A 283 0.83 20.70 -5.76
CA ARG A 283 0.27 21.05 -7.09
C ARG A 283 -1.14 20.51 -7.31
N TYR A 284 -1.59 19.55 -6.51
CA TYR A 284 -2.96 19.05 -6.59
C TYR A 284 -3.91 19.97 -5.81
N PRO A 285 -4.83 20.70 -6.48
CA PRO A 285 -5.64 21.73 -5.83
C PRO A 285 -6.82 21.17 -5.03
N GLY A 286 -7.16 19.89 -5.20
CA GLY A 286 -8.33 19.28 -4.56
C GLY A 286 -8.10 18.82 -3.12
N PRO A 287 -9.17 18.40 -2.43
CA PRO A 287 -9.10 17.81 -1.10
C PRO A 287 -8.23 16.55 -1.07
N LEU A 288 -7.35 16.49 -0.07
CA LEU A 288 -6.44 15.38 0.19
C LEU A 288 -6.62 14.84 1.61
N LEU A 289 -6.77 13.52 1.74
CA LEU A 289 -6.65 12.80 3.01
C LEU A 289 -5.35 11.99 3.02
N LEU A 290 -4.52 12.20 4.04
CA LEU A 290 -3.32 11.43 4.31
C LEU A 290 -3.54 10.58 5.56
N SER A 291 -3.45 9.26 5.42
CA SER A 291 -3.53 8.33 6.54
C SER A 291 -2.27 7.47 6.63
N HIS A 292 -1.84 7.11 7.85
CA HIS A 292 -0.64 6.30 8.06
C HIS A 292 -0.62 5.67 9.45
N GLY A 293 -0.14 4.43 9.58
CA GLY A 293 0.28 3.86 10.86
C GLY A 293 1.56 4.51 11.39
N THR A 294 1.60 4.81 12.68
CA THR A 294 2.78 5.46 13.30
C THR A 294 3.93 4.51 13.58
N ASN A 295 3.68 3.20 13.57
CA ASN A 295 4.69 2.16 13.76
C ASN A 295 5.07 1.47 12.44
N ASP A 296 4.68 2.05 11.29
CA ASP A 296 5.02 1.53 9.96
C ASP A 296 6.54 1.41 9.78
N GLN A 297 7.02 0.15 9.74
CA GLN A 297 8.43 -0.17 9.55
C GLN A 297 8.80 -0.33 8.08
N LEU A 298 7.82 -0.41 7.18
CA LEU A 298 8.06 -0.50 5.75
C LEU A 298 8.35 0.90 5.20
N TRP A 299 7.40 1.83 5.37
CA TRP A 299 7.55 3.23 5.02
C TRP A 299 7.22 4.10 6.22
N SER A 300 8.25 4.73 6.81
CA SER A 300 8.07 5.61 7.96
C SER A 300 6.91 6.60 7.75
N VAL A 301 6.12 6.80 8.81
CA VAL A 301 5.06 7.82 8.88
C VAL A 301 5.53 9.22 8.49
N ASP A 302 6.83 9.49 8.57
CA ASP A 302 7.38 10.78 8.14
C ASP A 302 7.13 11.06 6.65
N ARG A 303 7.01 10.03 5.80
CA ARG A 303 6.63 10.23 4.39
C ARG A 303 5.29 10.95 4.25
N SER A 304 4.24 10.48 4.93
CA SER A 304 2.95 11.17 4.89
C SER A 304 2.99 12.54 5.58
N LYS A 305 3.79 12.71 6.63
CA LYS A 305 4.00 14.04 7.26
C LYS A 305 4.67 15.03 6.31
N HIS A 306 5.63 14.60 5.49
CA HIS A 306 6.26 15.47 4.49
C HIS A 306 5.26 15.95 3.44
N LEU A 307 4.38 15.05 2.96
CA LEU A 307 3.28 15.42 2.05
C LEU A 307 2.31 16.43 2.69
N ALA A 308 1.98 16.24 3.97
CA ALA A 308 1.15 17.19 4.72
C ALA A 308 1.85 18.54 4.89
N ALA A 309 3.13 18.54 5.25
CA ALA A 309 3.95 19.74 5.42
C ALA A 309 4.07 20.55 4.12
N ALA A 310 4.18 19.88 2.97
CA ALA A 310 4.21 20.55 1.67
C ALA A 310 2.94 21.38 1.36
N ARG A 311 1.81 21.03 1.98
CA ARG A 311 0.53 21.75 1.85
C ARG A 311 0.23 22.66 3.04
N GLN A 312 1.06 22.67 4.07
CA GLN A 312 0.85 23.47 5.28
C GLN A 312 0.96 24.97 4.97
N GLY A 313 0.08 25.77 5.58
CA GLY A 313 0.06 27.23 5.37
C GLY A 313 -0.54 27.68 4.02
N THR A 314 -1.02 26.74 3.20
CA THR A 314 -1.80 27.02 1.99
C THR A 314 -3.31 27.04 2.29
N SER A 315 -4.13 27.48 1.33
CA SER A 315 -5.58 27.33 1.39
C SER A 315 -6.07 25.94 0.95
N LEU A 316 -5.15 25.00 0.68
CA LEU A 316 -5.49 23.67 0.19
C LEU A 316 -6.05 22.79 1.31
N ILE A 317 -7.16 22.11 1.02
CA ILE A 317 -7.83 21.21 1.96
C ILE A 317 -6.97 19.96 2.16
N THR A 318 -6.45 19.76 3.37
CA THR A 318 -5.61 18.62 3.73
C THR A 318 -6.06 18.07 5.08
N GLU A 319 -6.54 16.85 5.10
CA GLU A 319 -6.91 16.12 6.32
C GLU A 319 -5.86 15.03 6.59
N THR A 320 -5.54 14.78 7.86
CA THR A 320 -4.54 13.78 8.25
C THR A 320 -5.08 12.86 9.34
N LYS A 321 -4.80 11.55 9.24
CA LYS A 321 -5.09 10.55 10.29
C LYS A 321 -3.90 9.63 10.52
N TYR A 322 -3.20 9.85 11.63
CA TYR A 322 -2.12 8.99 12.08
C TYR A 322 -2.63 7.98 13.12
N TRP A 323 -2.56 6.71 12.79
CA TRP A 323 -3.02 5.61 13.63
C TRP A 323 -1.92 5.22 14.62
N GLN A 324 -2.16 5.51 15.91
CA GLN A 324 -1.17 5.29 16.96
C GLN A 324 -0.90 3.80 17.16
N GLY A 325 0.36 3.37 17.07
CA GLY A 325 0.78 1.97 17.23
C GLY A 325 0.49 1.05 16.02
N GLU A 326 -0.27 1.51 15.03
CA GLU A 326 -0.56 0.74 13.82
C GLU A 326 0.64 0.70 12.86
N ASP A 327 0.73 -0.38 12.10
CA ASP A 327 1.78 -0.64 11.10
C ASP A 327 1.37 -0.13 9.71
N HIS A 328 2.04 -0.59 8.65
CA HIS A 328 1.79 -0.26 7.25
C HIS A 328 0.35 -0.53 6.79
N VAL A 329 -0.26 -1.58 7.36
CA VAL A 329 -1.67 -1.93 7.18
C VAL A 329 -2.35 -1.83 8.53
N VAL A 330 -3.51 -1.17 8.57
CA VAL A 330 -4.30 -1.01 9.80
C VAL A 330 -4.80 -2.38 10.27
N SER A 331 -4.66 -2.64 11.57
CA SER A 331 -5.09 -3.88 12.19
C SER A 331 -6.59 -4.13 12.01
N PRO A 332 -7.04 -5.41 12.02
CA PRO A 332 -8.45 -5.76 11.90
C PRO A 332 -9.36 -5.05 12.92
N ALA A 333 -8.84 -4.75 14.12
CA ALA A 333 -9.59 -4.04 15.17
C ALA A 333 -9.96 -2.60 14.78
N ASN A 334 -9.16 -1.97 13.91
CA ASN A 334 -9.36 -0.59 13.46
C ASN A 334 -9.93 -0.50 12.03
N TYR A 335 -10.14 -1.62 11.35
CA TYR A 335 -10.57 -1.69 9.96
C TYR A 335 -11.89 -0.94 9.71
N THR A 336 -12.91 -1.15 10.56
CA THR A 336 -14.19 -0.45 10.43
C THR A 336 -14.03 1.07 10.54
N ALA A 337 -13.26 1.54 11.52
CA ALA A 337 -12.98 2.96 11.71
C ALA A 337 -12.17 3.55 10.55
N PHE A 338 -11.28 2.74 9.97
CA PHE A 338 -10.51 3.11 8.78
C PHE A 338 -11.42 3.31 7.57
N THR A 339 -12.30 2.36 7.27
CA THR A 339 -13.27 2.51 6.18
C THR A 339 -14.26 3.65 6.44
N ASP A 340 -14.70 3.87 7.69
CA ASP A 340 -15.58 5.00 8.06
C ASP A 340 -14.91 6.36 7.83
N MET A 341 -13.60 6.46 8.10
CA MET A 341 -12.80 7.65 7.79
C MET A 341 -12.81 7.93 6.28
N LEU A 342 -12.54 6.91 5.44
CA LEU A 342 -12.57 7.05 3.99
C LEU A 342 -13.96 7.50 3.50
N ALA A 343 -15.02 6.86 3.98
CA ALA A 343 -16.39 7.20 3.61
C ALA A 343 -16.78 8.61 4.05
N THR A 344 -16.34 9.05 5.23
CA THR A 344 -16.57 10.42 5.72
C THR A 344 -15.90 11.45 4.83
N PHE A 345 -14.62 11.23 4.52
CA PHE A 345 -13.84 12.14 3.67
C PHE A 345 -14.44 12.24 2.26
N PHE A 346 -14.68 11.11 1.61
CA PHE A 346 -15.31 11.10 0.30
C PHE A 346 -16.74 11.66 0.36
N GLY A 347 -17.52 11.32 1.37
CA GLY A 347 -18.88 11.83 1.57
C GLY A 347 -18.94 13.36 1.60
N LYS A 348 -17.90 14.01 2.16
CA LYS A 348 -17.74 15.45 2.26
C LYS A 348 -17.29 16.12 0.96
N TYR A 349 -16.38 15.50 0.21
CA TYR A 349 -15.66 16.18 -0.88
C TYR A 349 -15.99 15.70 -2.29
N ILE A 350 -16.60 14.53 -2.44
CA ILE A 350 -17.20 14.12 -3.70
C ILE A 350 -18.70 14.35 -3.59
N GLN A 351 -19.18 15.57 -3.89
CA GLN A 351 -20.60 15.93 -3.88
C GLN A 351 -21.13 16.22 -5.29
#